data_AF-A0A535S243-F1
#
_entry.id   AF-A0A535S243-F1
#
_cell.length_a   1.000
_cell.length_b   1.000
_cell.length_c   1.000
_cell.angle_alpha   90.00
_cell.angle_beta   90.00
_cell.angle_gamma   90.00
#
_symmetry.space_group_name_H-M   'P 1'
#
loop_
_entity.id
_entity.type
_entity.pdbx_description
1 polymer ?
#
loop_
_entity_poly.entity_id
_entity_poly.type
_entity_poly.pdbx_seq_one_letter_code
_entity_poly.pdbx_strand_id
1 'polypeptide(L)'
;MVSPGDDSPLGVHPTPVDDPITHDAYDLNVNVKPDAADSYLLGGDPAAKTGNYAGAEEESARLHMEREEVGIPFTVWPEQGDRVQAYGSWVWDCEHQAGSGPRTEFHPLRALWVERRFSPQSSTGEAEASLWYSNVKTAAGVITDCAHRTKGDEQAFKACQGSERSSSTFSDAGPKTFELRAPPRPGARARLHVRLVDVGSSKNAAPPLLSLTRSGARVTLGFVSGRPVRLAYDVFVGWAPLPPRSRPLHLRVRLEQLLVRRAMDPSCTVTQPDCPAHVETTQLGQVTQAPGEWALYVDVGGIWTHVLPLVLRVRDGQRVRLHRAFDLYVPRGRSWRLAAFTRECDFGHPTFSSDTRAVYPCPRSAEFGHPVGDDRPGYLAVAGRLGRHSANASLEGSTCPPSNTRGCYRLTWRVVRLP
;
A
#
# COMPACT_ATOMS: atom_id res chain seq x y z
N MET A 1 17.35 -3.60 -6.25
CA MET A 1 16.81 -2.65 -5.24
C MET A 1 16.00 -1.61 -6.02
N VAL A 2 14.96 -1.03 -5.44
CA VAL A 2 13.92 -0.36 -6.24
C VAL A 2 13.41 0.87 -5.50
N SER A 3 13.05 1.98 -6.16
CA SER A 3 12.49 3.16 -5.47
C SER A 3 11.08 3.47 -5.97
N PRO A 4 10.08 3.69 -5.09
CA PRO A 4 8.81 4.27 -5.50
C PRO A 4 9.05 5.65 -6.12
N GLY A 5 8.19 6.03 -7.07
CA GLY A 5 8.40 7.23 -7.88
C GLY A 5 8.25 8.52 -7.11
N ASP A 6 9.26 9.39 -7.17
CA ASP A 6 9.16 10.76 -6.64
C ASP A 6 8.10 11.64 -7.35
N ASP A 7 7.55 11.19 -8.49
CA ASP A 7 6.73 12.02 -9.39
C ASP A 7 5.20 11.80 -9.25
N SER A 8 4.75 10.74 -8.59
CA SER A 8 3.31 10.47 -8.40
C SER A 8 3.02 9.96 -6.99
N PRO A 9 2.00 10.51 -6.29
CA PRO A 9 1.58 9.98 -4.99
C PRO A 9 1.07 8.54 -5.07
N LEU A 10 0.81 8.04 -6.28
CA LEU A 10 0.36 6.68 -6.61
C LEU A 10 1.52 5.68 -6.86
N GLY A 11 2.76 6.05 -6.54
CA GLY A 11 3.85 5.06 -6.42
C GLY A 11 3.60 4.00 -5.32
N VAL A 12 2.77 4.30 -4.30
CA VAL A 12 2.33 3.37 -3.24
C VAL A 12 0.94 3.80 -2.73
N HIS A 13 -0.03 2.90 -2.76
CA HIS A 13 -1.40 3.15 -2.30
C HIS A 13 -2.18 1.84 -2.14
N PRO A 14 -3.28 1.82 -1.37
CA PRO A 14 -4.27 0.74 -1.54
C PRO A 14 -4.80 0.76 -2.97
N THR A 15 -4.99 -0.41 -3.58
CA THR A 15 -5.52 -0.52 -4.94
C THR A 15 -6.85 0.24 -5.08
N PRO A 16 -7.10 0.84 -6.25
CA PRO A 16 -8.38 1.45 -6.55
C PRO A 16 -9.44 0.48 -7.07
N VAL A 17 -9.05 -0.78 -7.34
CA VAL A 17 -9.92 -1.85 -7.85
C VAL A 17 -9.59 -3.11 -7.09
N ASP A 18 -10.60 -3.77 -6.54
CA ASP A 18 -10.50 -5.21 -6.33
C ASP A 18 -11.70 -5.89 -6.95
N ASP A 19 -11.40 -6.90 -7.75
CA ASP A 19 -12.40 -7.86 -8.17
C ASP A 19 -12.65 -8.81 -6.98
N PRO A 20 -13.83 -8.75 -6.34
CA PRO A 20 -14.16 -9.65 -5.25
C PRO A 20 -14.11 -11.12 -5.67
N ILE A 21 -14.17 -11.44 -6.97
CA ILE A 21 -14.09 -12.82 -7.46
C ILE A 21 -12.69 -13.40 -7.24
N THR A 22 -11.64 -12.58 -7.17
CA THR A 22 -10.24 -13.03 -7.08
C THR A 22 -9.53 -12.64 -5.79
N HIS A 23 -10.14 -11.77 -4.97
CA HIS A 23 -9.56 -11.23 -3.73
C HIS A 23 -10.51 -11.37 -2.53
N ASP A 24 -9.95 -11.40 -1.32
CA ASP A 24 -10.68 -11.35 -0.03
C ASP A 24 -10.50 -10.00 0.70
N ALA A 25 -9.57 -9.15 0.26
CA ALA A 25 -9.25 -7.84 0.84
C ALA A 25 -8.61 -6.92 -0.20
N TYR A 26 -8.59 -5.61 0.07
CA TYR A 26 -7.94 -4.68 -0.86
C TYR A 26 -6.44 -4.94 -1.00
N ASP A 27 -5.89 -4.82 -2.20
CA ASP A 27 -4.44 -4.91 -2.40
C ASP A 27 -3.69 -3.66 -1.95
N LEU A 28 -2.46 -3.86 -1.44
CA LEU A 28 -1.42 -2.85 -1.44
C LEU A 28 -0.77 -2.83 -2.82
N ASN A 29 -0.82 -1.69 -3.50
CA ASN A 29 -0.13 -1.49 -4.76
C ASN A 29 1.17 -0.73 -4.52
N VAL A 30 2.26 -1.26 -5.07
CA VAL A 30 3.60 -0.66 -4.98
C VAL A 30 4.24 -0.59 -6.36
N ASN A 31 4.26 0.62 -6.92
CA ASN A 31 4.77 0.94 -8.26
C ASN A 31 6.22 1.41 -8.20
N VAL A 32 7.13 0.50 -8.51
CA VAL A 32 8.55 0.69 -8.18
C VAL A 32 9.42 0.77 -9.42
N LYS A 33 10.37 1.72 -9.45
CA LYS A 33 11.33 1.86 -10.55
C LYS A 33 12.55 0.96 -10.33
N PRO A 34 12.75 -0.11 -11.12
CA PRO A 34 13.91 -1.01 -11.00
C PRO A 34 15.23 -0.25 -11.01
N ASP A 35 16.15 -0.64 -10.13
CA ASP A 35 17.56 -0.31 -10.33
C ASP A 35 18.01 -0.85 -11.70
N ALA A 36 19.06 -0.25 -12.27
CA ALA A 36 19.53 -0.62 -13.60
C ALA A 36 19.81 -2.13 -13.75
N ALA A 37 20.35 -2.77 -12.70
CA ALA A 37 20.63 -4.21 -12.69
C ALA A 37 19.37 -5.09 -12.67
N ASP A 38 18.23 -4.55 -12.25
CA ASP A 38 16.94 -5.24 -12.14
C ASP A 38 15.96 -4.81 -13.25
N SER A 39 16.40 -3.99 -14.21
CA SER A 39 15.57 -3.50 -15.30
C SER A 39 15.02 -4.61 -16.21
N TYR A 40 15.66 -5.78 -16.23
CA TYR A 40 15.20 -6.97 -16.95
C TYR A 40 13.85 -7.51 -16.43
N LEU A 41 13.42 -7.09 -15.24
CA LEU A 41 12.13 -7.46 -14.67
C LEU A 41 10.95 -6.76 -15.34
N LEU A 42 11.18 -5.71 -16.15
CA LEU A 42 10.15 -5.03 -16.92
C LEU A 42 9.96 -5.70 -18.27
N GLY A 43 8.74 -6.16 -18.54
CA GLY A 43 8.32 -6.67 -19.84
C GLY A 43 7.95 -5.55 -20.81
N GLY A 44 8.17 -5.79 -22.10
CA GLY A 44 7.84 -4.86 -23.19
C GLY A 44 9.04 -4.11 -23.75
N ASP A 45 8.78 -3.17 -24.65
CA ASP A 45 9.78 -2.38 -25.37
C ASP A 45 9.59 -0.87 -25.08
N PRO A 46 10.58 -0.18 -24.49
CA PRO A 46 10.50 1.25 -24.23
C PRO A 46 10.43 2.12 -25.49
N ALA A 47 11.02 1.68 -26.61
CA ALA A 47 10.97 2.41 -27.87
C ALA A 47 9.60 2.29 -28.52
N ALA A 48 8.99 1.10 -28.45
CA ALA A 48 7.64 0.84 -28.97
C ALA A 48 6.53 1.23 -27.98
N LYS A 49 6.86 1.56 -26.73
CA LYS A 49 5.93 1.88 -25.63
C LYS A 49 4.92 0.74 -25.39
N THR A 50 5.41 -0.48 -25.23
CA THR A 50 4.61 -1.68 -24.96
C THR A 50 4.87 -2.25 -23.58
N GLY A 51 3.98 -3.12 -23.10
CA GLY A 51 4.09 -3.77 -21.78
C GLY A 51 4.18 -2.74 -20.66
N ASN A 52 5.17 -2.89 -19.77
CA ASN A 52 5.39 -1.96 -18.66
C ASN A 52 5.76 -0.54 -19.13
N TYR A 53 6.14 -0.33 -20.40
CA TYR A 53 6.48 1.00 -20.94
C TYR A 53 5.32 1.69 -21.65
N ALA A 54 4.15 1.06 -21.65
CA ALA A 54 2.96 1.64 -22.26
C ALA A 54 2.34 2.74 -21.41
N GLY A 55 1.62 3.65 -22.07
CA GLY A 55 0.87 4.73 -21.42
C GLY A 55 1.76 5.79 -20.75
N ALA A 56 1.12 6.58 -19.89
CA ALA A 56 1.74 7.59 -19.03
C ALA A 56 1.18 7.53 -17.61
N GLU A 57 0.71 6.33 -17.22
CA GLU A 57 0.01 6.06 -15.97
C GLU A 57 1.02 5.77 -14.84
N GLU A 58 0.51 5.54 -13.63
CA GLU A 58 1.32 5.30 -12.44
C GLU A 58 2.27 4.09 -12.55
N GLU A 59 1.95 3.12 -13.41
CA GLU A 59 2.72 1.89 -13.63
C GLU A 59 3.75 2.03 -14.77
N SER A 60 3.68 3.09 -15.57
CA SER A 60 4.54 3.23 -16.74
C SER A 60 6.02 3.29 -16.34
N ALA A 61 6.83 2.45 -16.99
CA ALA A 61 8.24 2.17 -16.73
C ALA A 61 8.54 1.72 -15.29
N ARG A 62 7.58 1.05 -14.64
CA ARG A 62 7.68 0.54 -13.28
C ARG A 62 7.24 -0.92 -13.21
N LEU A 63 7.75 -1.60 -12.19
CA LEU A 63 7.29 -2.92 -11.81
C LEU A 63 6.14 -2.72 -10.83
N HIS A 64 4.96 -3.24 -11.19
CA HIS A 64 3.82 -3.31 -10.29
C HIS A 64 4.03 -4.44 -9.28
N MET A 65 3.60 -4.24 -8.04
CA MET A 65 3.68 -5.27 -7.00
C MET A 65 2.45 -5.19 -6.12
N GLU A 66 1.84 -6.33 -5.87
CA GLU A 66 0.56 -6.42 -5.17
C GLU A 66 0.58 -7.43 -4.04
N ARG A 67 -0.24 -7.14 -3.02
CA ARG A 67 -0.54 -8.02 -1.91
C ARG A 67 -1.78 -7.56 -1.16
N GLU A 68 -2.75 -8.45 -1.01
CA GLU A 68 -3.93 -8.24 -0.16
C GLU A 68 -3.54 -7.73 1.24
N GLU A 69 -4.14 -6.62 1.66
CA GLU A 69 -3.74 -5.81 2.82
C GLU A 69 -3.81 -6.59 4.13
N VAL A 70 -4.75 -7.53 4.24
CA VAL A 70 -4.86 -8.45 5.39
C VAL A 70 -3.65 -9.39 5.51
N GLY A 71 -2.89 -9.54 4.43
CA GLY A 71 -1.68 -10.32 4.32
C GLY A 71 -0.41 -9.55 4.69
N ILE A 72 -0.42 -8.22 4.70
CA ILE A 72 0.77 -7.37 4.86
C ILE A 72 0.53 -6.19 5.83
N PRO A 73 1.26 -6.10 6.97
CA PRO A 73 0.99 -5.06 7.96
C PRO A 73 1.41 -3.67 7.47
N PHE A 74 0.65 -2.63 7.84
CA PHE A 74 0.97 -1.23 7.50
C PHE A 74 2.38 -0.78 7.89
N THR A 75 2.97 -1.35 8.93
CA THR A 75 4.33 -0.99 9.38
C THR A 75 5.38 -1.24 8.30
N VAL A 76 5.13 -2.15 7.36
CA VAL A 76 6.05 -2.45 6.26
C VAL A 76 5.64 -1.83 4.93
N TRP A 77 4.54 -1.05 4.90
CA TRP A 77 4.14 -0.36 3.67
C TRP A 77 5.13 0.76 3.36
N PRO A 78 5.67 0.85 2.13
CA PRO A 78 6.64 1.88 1.77
C PRO A 78 6.00 3.27 1.66
N GLU A 79 6.83 4.31 1.74
CA GLU A 79 6.49 5.68 1.33
C GLU A 79 7.16 5.99 -0.01
N GLN A 80 6.68 7.03 -0.70
CA GLN A 80 7.41 7.61 -1.84
C GLN A 80 8.86 7.94 -1.48
N GLY A 81 9.78 7.54 -2.35
CA GLY A 81 11.21 7.77 -2.18
C GLY A 81 11.93 6.76 -1.27
N ASP A 82 11.23 5.80 -0.66
CA ASP A 82 11.89 4.69 0.04
C ASP A 82 12.67 3.82 -0.96
N ARG A 83 13.60 2.99 -0.48
CA ARG A 83 14.18 1.91 -1.30
C ARG A 83 13.59 0.59 -0.86
N VAL A 84 13.15 -0.23 -1.80
CA VAL A 84 12.58 -1.53 -1.52
C VAL A 84 13.42 -2.65 -2.14
N GLN A 85 13.42 -3.79 -1.46
CA GLN A 85 13.81 -5.07 -2.02
C GLN A 85 12.64 -6.03 -1.80
N ALA A 86 12.22 -6.68 -2.87
CA ALA A 86 11.03 -7.50 -2.89
C ALA A 86 11.37 -8.93 -3.34
N TYR A 87 10.60 -9.89 -2.85
CA TYR A 87 10.62 -11.26 -3.33
C TYR A 87 9.17 -11.73 -3.47
N GLY A 88 8.85 -12.31 -4.62
CA GLY A 88 7.50 -12.74 -4.99
C GLY A 88 7.53 -13.60 -6.23
N SER A 89 6.35 -13.90 -6.77
CA SER A 89 6.24 -14.53 -8.09
C SER A 89 6.36 -13.46 -9.16
N TRP A 90 7.26 -13.65 -10.12
CA TRP A 90 7.31 -12.82 -11.33
C TRP A 90 6.36 -13.41 -12.36
N VAL A 91 5.33 -12.65 -12.72
CA VAL A 91 4.26 -13.10 -13.60
C VAL A 91 4.08 -12.17 -14.80
N TRP A 92 3.45 -12.70 -15.85
CA TRP A 92 2.95 -11.92 -16.97
C TRP A 92 1.48 -11.65 -16.72
N ASP A 93 1.17 -10.40 -16.42
CA ASP A 93 -0.19 -9.94 -16.28
C ASP A 93 -0.80 -9.73 -17.67
N CYS A 94 -1.81 -10.56 -17.94
CA CYS A 94 -2.53 -10.60 -19.20
C CYS A 94 -3.89 -9.86 -19.11
N GLU A 95 -4.31 -9.38 -17.95
CA GLU A 95 -5.60 -8.71 -17.76
C GLU A 95 -5.51 -7.21 -18.09
N HIS A 96 -4.33 -6.60 -17.96
CA HIS A 96 -4.03 -5.22 -18.40
C HIS A 96 -3.76 -5.07 -19.91
N GLN A 97 -4.43 -5.87 -20.75
CA GLN A 97 -4.28 -5.91 -22.22
C GLN A 97 -4.82 -4.68 -22.98
N ALA A 98 -5.12 -3.56 -22.32
CA ALA A 98 -5.65 -2.35 -22.94
C ALA A 98 -4.64 -1.75 -23.97
N GLY A 99 -4.64 -2.32 -25.18
CA GLY A 99 -3.97 -1.84 -26.38
C GLY A 99 -2.46 -2.02 -26.47
N SER A 100 -1.75 -2.45 -25.42
CA SER A 100 -0.29 -2.33 -25.36
C SER A 100 0.51 -3.59 -25.00
N GLY A 101 -0.16 -4.74 -24.89
CA GLY A 101 0.45 -6.03 -24.60
C GLY A 101 0.61 -6.33 -23.10
N PRO A 102 1.00 -7.56 -22.74
CA PRO A 102 1.11 -7.99 -21.36
C PRO A 102 2.21 -7.25 -20.61
N ARG A 103 1.93 -6.93 -19.34
CA ARG A 103 2.90 -6.33 -18.41
C ARG A 103 3.50 -7.44 -17.55
N THR A 104 4.64 -7.16 -16.94
CA THR A 104 5.18 -8.02 -15.89
C THR A 104 5.06 -7.34 -14.53
N GLU A 105 4.88 -8.15 -13.49
CA GLU A 105 4.67 -7.68 -12.13
C GLU A 105 5.16 -8.70 -11.09
N PHE A 106 5.18 -8.30 -9.81
CA PHE A 106 5.27 -9.23 -8.69
C PHE A 106 3.93 -9.39 -7.97
N HIS A 107 3.23 -10.47 -8.28
CA HIS A 107 1.98 -10.83 -7.63
C HIS A 107 1.99 -12.33 -7.28
N PRO A 108 1.82 -12.74 -6.01
CA PRO A 108 1.88 -11.87 -4.84
C PRO A 108 3.32 -11.61 -4.44
N LEU A 109 3.51 -10.45 -3.81
CA LEU A 109 4.66 -10.19 -2.96
C LEU A 109 4.66 -11.16 -1.76
N ARG A 110 5.81 -11.78 -1.47
CA ARG A 110 6.00 -12.72 -0.34
C ARG A 110 6.98 -12.23 0.72
N ALA A 111 7.92 -11.38 0.34
CA ALA A 111 8.76 -10.66 1.28
C ALA A 111 9.04 -9.24 0.79
N LEU A 112 9.17 -8.33 1.75
CA LEU A 112 9.46 -6.92 1.50
C LEU A 112 10.48 -6.43 2.52
N TRP A 113 11.45 -5.68 2.03
CA TRP A 113 12.42 -4.95 2.81
C TRP A 113 12.36 -3.49 2.37
N VAL A 114 11.82 -2.62 3.22
CA VAL A 114 11.66 -1.19 2.95
C VAL A 114 12.71 -0.42 3.72
N GLU A 115 13.64 0.22 3.04
CA GLU A 115 14.70 1.04 3.60
C GLU A 115 14.31 2.52 3.61
N ARG A 116 14.33 3.10 4.80
CA ARG A 116 14.15 4.53 5.05
C ARG A 116 15.45 5.12 5.54
N ARG A 117 15.94 6.13 4.81
CA ARG A 117 17.17 6.82 5.20
C ARG A 117 17.08 7.43 6.61
N PHE A 118 15.88 7.84 7.02
CA PHE A 118 15.59 8.33 8.35
C PHE A 118 14.24 7.78 8.80
N SER A 119 14.21 7.25 10.01
CA SER A 119 13.00 6.74 10.63
C SER A 119 12.05 7.88 11.02
N PRO A 120 10.77 7.83 10.61
CA PRO A 120 9.75 8.72 11.16
C PRO A 120 9.42 8.42 12.63
N GLN A 121 9.85 7.28 13.15
CA GLN A 121 9.59 6.79 14.51
C GLN A 121 10.78 6.94 15.46
N SER A 122 11.93 7.45 15.00
CA SER A 122 13.16 7.56 15.80
C SER A 122 13.44 8.97 16.28
N SER A 123 13.40 9.16 17.60
CA SER A 123 13.85 10.41 18.27
C SER A 123 15.37 10.64 18.20
N THR A 124 16.14 9.63 17.81
CA THR A 124 17.60 9.68 17.69
C THR A 124 18.07 9.76 16.24
N GLY A 125 17.16 9.83 15.27
CA GLY A 125 17.47 10.00 13.85
C GLY A 125 18.15 8.78 13.23
N GLU A 126 17.81 7.59 13.71
CA GLU A 126 18.23 6.32 13.10
C GLU A 126 17.74 6.21 11.65
N ALA A 127 18.48 5.49 10.81
CA ALA A 127 17.90 4.89 9.61
C ALA A 127 17.01 3.73 10.04
N GLU A 128 15.97 3.43 9.27
CA GLU A 128 15.02 2.36 9.54
C GLU A 128 14.92 1.45 8.33
N ALA A 129 14.70 0.16 8.56
CA ALA A 129 14.19 -0.72 7.55
C ALA A 129 13.10 -1.62 8.12
N SER A 130 12.00 -1.74 7.39
CA SER A 130 10.90 -2.63 7.73
C SER A 130 11.01 -3.90 6.92
N LEU A 131 11.15 -5.03 7.60
CA LEU A 131 11.24 -6.37 7.04
C LEU A 131 9.90 -7.08 7.23
N TRP A 132 9.34 -7.61 6.16
CA TRP A 132 8.20 -8.51 6.19
C TRP A 132 8.43 -9.74 5.35
N TYR A 133 7.87 -10.87 5.81
CA TYR A 133 7.76 -12.10 5.05
C TYR A 133 6.50 -12.86 5.44
N SER A 134 5.81 -13.41 4.45
CA SER A 134 4.74 -14.36 4.65
C SER A 134 4.79 -15.44 3.58
N ASN A 135 4.87 -16.70 4.00
CA ASN A 135 4.62 -17.81 3.09
C ASN A 135 3.14 -18.17 3.00
N VAL A 136 2.27 -17.58 3.82
CA VAL A 136 0.83 -17.83 3.74
C VAL A 136 0.32 -17.24 2.43
N LYS A 137 -0.39 -18.05 1.65
CA LYS A 137 -1.05 -17.57 0.44
C LYS A 137 -2.15 -16.58 0.82
N THR A 138 -2.68 -15.90 -0.17
CA THR A 138 -3.95 -15.20 -0.09
C THR A 138 -4.79 -15.73 -1.25
N ALA A 139 -5.96 -15.17 -1.55
CA ALA A 139 -6.79 -15.63 -2.66
C ALA A 139 -6.00 -15.53 -3.98
N ALA A 140 -5.48 -14.35 -4.30
CA ALA A 140 -4.66 -14.13 -5.50
C ALA A 140 -3.34 -14.93 -5.47
N GLY A 141 -2.79 -15.17 -4.27
CA GLY A 141 -1.64 -16.04 -4.10
C GLY A 141 -1.89 -17.51 -4.47
N VAL A 142 -3.11 -18.03 -4.26
CA VAL A 142 -3.50 -19.38 -4.71
C VAL A 142 -3.55 -19.44 -6.23
N ILE A 143 -4.20 -18.45 -6.85
CA ILE A 143 -4.33 -18.35 -8.32
C ILE A 143 -2.94 -18.38 -8.95
N THR A 144 -2.03 -17.53 -8.47
CA THR A 144 -0.67 -17.45 -8.98
C THR A 144 0.11 -18.75 -8.78
N ASP A 145 0.06 -19.34 -7.59
CA ASP A 145 0.80 -20.58 -7.31
C ASP A 145 0.30 -21.74 -8.17
N CYS A 146 -1.02 -21.83 -8.40
CA CYS A 146 -1.60 -22.80 -9.30
C CYS A 146 -1.14 -22.57 -10.74
N ALA A 147 -1.21 -21.34 -11.25
CA ALA A 147 -0.73 -21.00 -12.59
C ALA A 147 0.75 -21.37 -12.77
N HIS A 148 1.56 -21.09 -11.74
CA HIS A 148 2.98 -21.45 -11.75
C HIS A 148 3.19 -22.96 -11.75
N ARG A 149 2.42 -23.75 -10.99
CA ARG A 149 2.57 -25.21 -10.92
C ARG A 149 2.11 -25.92 -12.18
N THR A 150 1.06 -25.42 -12.84
CA THR A 150 0.39 -26.14 -13.93
C THR A 150 0.86 -25.71 -15.32
N LYS A 151 1.62 -24.59 -15.43
CA LYS A 151 2.32 -24.17 -16.66
C LYS A 151 1.41 -24.08 -17.90
N GLY A 152 0.19 -23.60 -17.72
CA GLY A 152 -0.79 -23.41 -18.81
C GLY A 152 -1.72 -24.60 -19.07
N ASP A 153 -1.59 -25.71 -18.33
CA ASP A 153 -2.62 -26.76 -18.33
C ASP A 153 -3.87 -26.27 -17.59
N GLU A 154 -4.93 -25.98 -18.35
CA GLU A 154 -6.19 -25.43 -17.86
C GLU A 154 -6.94 -26.39 -16.92
N GLN A 155 -6.93 -27.70 -17.21
CA GLN A 155 -7.62 -28.68 -16.37
C GLN A 155 -6.90 -28.87 -15.05
N ALA A 156 -5.57 -28.98 -15.10
CA ALA A 156 -4.75 -29.04 -13.89
C ALA A 156 -4.86 -27.74 -13.08
N PHE A 157 -4.95 -26.58 -13.75
CA PHE A 157 -5.13 -25.28 -13.10
C PHE A 157 -6.45 -25.21 -12.32
N LYS A 158 -7.57 -25.56 -12.97
CA LYS A 158 -8.89 -25.61 -12.32
C LYS A 158 -8.91 -26.60 -11.14
N ALA A 159 -8.34 -27.79 -11.33
CA ALA A 159 -8.23 -28.78 -10.27
C ALA A 159 -7.38 -28.26 -9.09
N CYS A 160 -6.29 -27.54 -9.38
CA CYS A 160 -5.44 -26.91 -8.38
C CYS A 160 -6.21 -25.85 -7.58
N GLN A 161 -6.86 -24.90 -8.25
CA GLN A 161 -7.64 -23.85 -7.58
C GLN A 161 -8.77 -24.42 -6.71
N GLY A 162 -9.44 -25.49 -7.17
CA GLY A 162 -10.50 -26.15 -6.39
C GLY A 162 -10.01 -26.90 -5.15
N SER A 163 -8.70 -27.17 -5.02
CA SER A 163 -8.13 -27.93 -3.91
C SER A 163 -7.25 -27.10 -2.98
N GLU A 164 -6.58 -26.08 -3.51
CA GLU A 164 -5.70 -25.19 -2.75
C GLU A 164 -6.51 -24.15 -1.97
N ARG A 165 -6.07 -23.81 -0.76
CA ARG A 165 -6.75 -22.82 0.10
C ARG A 165 -5.91 -21.57 0.26
N SER A 166 -6.55 -20.42 0.45
CA SER A 166 -5.89 -19.13 0.76
C SER A 166 -5.04 -19.19 2.04
N SER A 167 -5.22 -20.17 2.93
CA SER A 167 -4.39 -20.39 4.13
C SER A 167 -3.21 -21.36 3.94
N SER A 168 -3.03 -21.91 2.74
CA SER A 168 -1.89 -22.77 2.40
C SER A 168 -0.58 -21.99 2.35
N THR A 169 0.54 -22.68 2.13
CA THR A 169 1.87 -22.06 2.14
C THR A 169 2.62 -22.19 0.83
N PHE A 170 3.33 -21.13 0.46
CA PHE A 170 4.39 -21.18 -0.55
C PHE A 170 5.58 -22.02 -0.08
N SER A 171 6.28 -22.61 -1.04
CA SER A 171 7.57 -23.29 -0.81
C SER A 171 8.70 -22.34 -1.20
N ASP A 172 9.14 -21.53 -0.24
CA ASP A 172 10.22 -20.58 -0.44
C ASP A 172 11.58 -21.17 -0.06
N ALA A 173 12.60 -20.90 -0.87
CA ALA A 173 13.92 -21.52 -0.72
C ALA A 173 15.02 -20.49 -0.45
N GLY A 174 15.94 -20.88 0.44
CA GLY A 174 17.18 -20.17 0.73
C GLY A 174 17.02 -18.95 1.64
N PRO A 175 18.07 -18.57 2.37
CA PRO A 175 18.07 -17.34 3.13
C PRO A 175 18.15 -16.11 2.21
N LYS A 176 17.61 -14.98 2.68
CA LYS A 176 17.79 -13.67 2.06
C LYS A 176 18.52 -12.74 3.02
N THR A 177 19.45 -11.97 2.48
CA THR A 177 20.26 -11.03 3.27
C THR A 177 20.03 -9.62 2.77
N PHE A 178 19.80 -8.72 3.73
CA PHE A 178 19.59 -7.30 3.51
C PHE A 178 20.61 -6.50 4.30
N GLU A 179 20.92 -5.30 3.83
CA GLU A 179 21.83 -4.39 4.51
C GLU A 179 21.14 -3.04 4.73
N LEU A 180 21.21 -2.53 5.96
CA LEU A 180 20.76 -1.18 6.30
C LEU A 180 21.98 -0.34 6.66
N ARG A 181 22.16 0.77 5.95
CA ARG A 181 23.25 1.72 6.22
C ARG A 181 22.87 2.68 7.34
N ALA A 182 23.82 2.96 8.23
CA ALA A 182 23.66 4.01 9.23
C ALA A 182 23.63 5.39 8.56
N PRO A 183 22.96 6.39 9.15
CA PRO A 183 23.13 7.79 8.80
C PRO A 183 24.59 8.24 8.94
N PRO A 184 24.97 9.42 8.43
CA PRO A 184 26.33 9.96 8.62
C PRO A 184 26.73 10.02 10.11
N ARG A 185 27.95 9.57 10.41
CA ARG A 185 28.48 9.56 11.78
C ARG A 185 28.56 11.00 12.33
N PRO A 186 27.93 11.32 13.47
CA PRO A 186 27.84 12.70 13.96
C PRO A 186 29.13 13.20 14.62
N GLY A 187 30.08 12.31 14.92
CA GLY A 187 31.39 12.66 15.48
C GLY A 187 32.22 11.44 15.86
N ALA A 188 33.52 11.64 16.11
CA ALA A 188 34.48 10.57 16.37
C ALA A 188 34.19 9.72 17.62
N ARG A 189 33.44 10.26 18.59
CA ARG A 189 33.04 9.54 19.82
C ARG A 189 31.76 8.73 19.66
N ALA A 190 31.00 8.95 18.58
CA ALA A 190 29.73 8.27 18.39
C ALA A 190 29.96 6.81 18.01
N ARG A 191 29.21 5.90 18.64
CA ARG A 191 29.27 4.46 18.41
C ARG A 191 28.02 4.01 17.66
N LEU A 192 28.23 3.11 16.71
CA LEU A 192 27.15 2.49 15.96
C LEU A 192 26.34 1.62 16.92
N HIS A 193 25.02 1.69 16.82
CA HIS A 193 24.11 0.78 17.50
C HIS A 193 23.03 0.34 16.52
N VAL A 194 22.44 -0.80 16.83
CA VAL A 194 21.33 -1.38 16.09
C VAL A 194 20.31 -1.91 17.07
N ARG A 195 19.04 -1.81 16.71
CA ARG A 195 17.94 -2.47 17.41
C ARG A 195 17.00 -3.11 16.40
N LEU A 196 16.42 -4.22 16.82
CA LEU A 196 15.46 -5.02 16.07
C LEU A 196 14.18 -5.07 16.90
N VAL A 197 13.06 -4.67 16.32
CA VAL A 197 11.76 -4.60 16.99
C VAL A 197 10.78 -5.49 16.24
N ASP A 198 10.22 -6.49 16.91
CA ASP A 198 9.13 -7.30 16.34
C ASP A 198 7.84 -6.47 16.33
N VAL A 199 7.23 -6.32 15.15
CA VAL A 199 6.05 -5.48 14.95
C VAL A 199 4.83 -6.26 14.48
N GLY A 200 4.91 -7.60 14.47
CA GLY A 200 3.76 -8.41 14.06
C GLY A 200 4.08 -9.84 13.62
N SER A 201 5.16 -10.43 14.11
CA SER A 201 5.52 -11.80 13.75
C SER A 201 4.57 -12.82 14.40
N SER A 202 4.24 -13.87 13.65
CA SER A 202 3.53 -15.03 14.16
C SER A 202 4.36 -15.77 15.21
N LYS A 203 3.72 -16.42 16.18
CA LYS A 203 4.39 -17.10 17.31
C LYS A 203 5.44 -18.14 16.90
N ASN A 204 5.33 -18.69 15.69
CA ASN A 204 6.22 -19.75 15.19
C ASN A 204 7.32 -19.22 14.23
N ALA A 205 7.39 -17.91 14.02
CA ALA A 205 8.42 -17.30 13.19
C ALA A 205 9.76 -17.29 13.94
N ALA A 206 10.83 -17.74 13.28
CA ALA A 206 12.17 -17.56 13.80
C ALA A 206 12.60 -16.09 13.57
N PRO A 207 13.20 -15.42 14.56
CA PRO A 207 13.70 -14.06 14.38
C PRO A 207 14.81 -14.03 13.32
N PRO A 208 14.96 -12.93 12.57
CA PRO A 208 16.04 -12.79 11.62
C PRO A 208 17.40 -12.69 12.34
N LEU A 209 18.46 -13.15 11.68
CA LEU A 209 19.82 -13.00 12.20
C LEU A 209 20.31 -11.58 11.95
N LEU A 210 20.75 -10.91 13.02
CA LEU A 210 21.25 -9.55 12.98
C LEU A 210 22.76 -9.52 13.23
N SER A 211 23.50 -8.83 12.37
CA SER A 211 24.94 -8.60 12.56
C SER A 211 25.30 -7.14 12.27
N LEU A 212 26.17 -6.56 13.11
CA LEU A 212 26.71 -5.23 12.86
C LEU A 212 27.76 -5.29 11.74
N THR A 213 27.75 -4.29 10.87
CA THR A 213 28.80 -4.05 9.89
C THR A 213 29.57 -2.79 10.26
N ARG A 214 30.63 -2.44 9.51
CA ARG A 214 31.41 -1.22 9.76
C ARG A 214 30.57 0.06 9.64
N SER A 215 29.50 0.03 8.85
CA SER A 215 28.70 1.21 8.49
C SER A 215 27.19 1.01 8.67
N GLY A 216 26.76 -0.03 9.36
CA GLY A 216 25.35 -0.29 9.59
C GLY A 216 25.05 -1.70 10.10
N ALA A 217 24.02 -2.33 9.56
CA ALA A 217 23.62 -3.68 9.95
C ALA A 217 23.34 -4.55 8.73
N ARG A 218 23.55 -5.86 8.91
CA ARG A 218 23.17 -6.91 7.98
C ARG A 218 22.15 -7.81 8.66
N VAL A 219 21.05 -8.05 7.96
CA VAL A 219 19.89 -8.81 8.43
C VAL A 219 19.69 -10.00 7.51
N THR A 220 19.71 -11.21 8.06
CA THR A 220 19.48 -12.43 7.29
C THR A 220 18.19 -13.08 7.72
N LEU A 221 17.25 -13.18 6.79
CA LEU A 221 15.98 -13.87 6.94
C LEU A 221 16.12 -15.31 6.41
N GLY A 222 15.78 -16.29 7.24
CA GLY A 222 15.61 -17.67 6.82
C GLY A 222 14.18 -17.92 6.37
N PHE A 223 13.98 -18.41 5.15
CA PHE A 223 12.68 -18.86 4.69
C PHE A 223 12.34 -20.23 5.27
N VAL A 224 11.04 -20.42 5.53
CA VAL A 224 10.50 -21.63 6.16
C VAL A 224 9.42 -22.19 5.22
N SER A 225 9.49 -23.49 4.95
CA SER A 225 8.51 -24.23 4.16
C SER A 225 7.67 -25.16 5.04
N GLY A 226 6.50 -25.56 4.55
CA GLY A 226 5.67 -26.61 5.16
C GLY A 226 4.88 -26.20 6.41
N ARG A 227 4.96 -24.95 6.86
CA ARG A 227 4.10 -24.40 7.93
C ARG A 227 3.83 -22.91 7.74
N PRO A 228 2.63 -22.40 8.09
CA PRO A 228 2.32 -20.97 7.99
C PRO A 228 3.24 -20.12 8.88
N VAL A 229 3.88 -19.13 8.26
CA VAL A 229 4.75 -18.16 8.94
C VAL A 229 4.44 -16.77 8.40
N ARG A 230 4.28 -15.83 9.33
CA ARG A 230 4.31 -14.39 9.09
C ARG A 230 5.41 -13.79 9.98
N LEU A 231 6.25 -12.95 9.42
CA LEU A 231 7.35 -12.28 10.09
C LEU A 231 7.28 -10.79 9.75
N ALA A 232 7.42 -9.94 10.76
CA ALA A 232 7.43 -8.49 10.58
C ALA A 232 8.34 -7.83 11.64
N TYR A 233 9.38 -7.12 11.19
CA TYR A 233 10.34 -6.46 12.06
C TYR A 233 10.69 -5.07 11.55
N ASP A 234 10.88 -4.12 12.46
CA ASP A 234 11.58 -2.88 12.18
C ASP A 234 13.04 -2.96 12.68
N VAL A 235 13.97 -2.58 11.82
CA VAL A 235 15.41 -2.54 12.07
C VAL A 235 15.84 -1.10 12.10
N PHE A 236 16.44 -0.66 13.20
CA PHE A 236 16.92 0.72 13.33
C PHE A 236 18.43 0.73 13.52
N VAL A 237 19.10 1.58 12.76
CA VAL A 237 20.56 1.72 12.76
C VAL A 237 20.94 3.17 12.94
N GLY A 238 21.75 3.47 13.95
CA GLY A 238 22.11 4.84 14.27
C GLY A 238 23.39 4.98 15.08
N TRP A 239 23.65 6.21 15.53
CA TRP A 239 24.85 6.57 16.28
C TRP A 239 24.50 7.14 17.65
N ALA A 240 25.23 6.73 18.69
CA ALA A 240 25.08 7.25 20.05
C ALA A 240 26.43 7.60 20.69
N PRO A 241 26.53 8.70 21.46
CA PRO A 241 25.51 9.72 21.68
C PRO A 241 25.32 10.63 20.44
N LEU A 242 24.11 11.17 20.28
CA LEU A 242 23.77 12.12 19.22
C LEU A 242 23.84 13.57 19.73
N PRO A 243 24.56 14.49 19.06
CA PRO A 243 24.53 15.92 19.39
C PRO A 243 23.11 16.48 19.31
N PRO A 244 22.69 17.42 20.21
CA PRO A 244 21.35 18.00 20.18
C PRO A 244 20.96 18.61 18.83
N ARG A 245 21.92 19.25 18.13
CA ARG A 245 21.72 19.83 16.79
C ARG A 245 21.43 18.82 15.69
N SER A 246 21.77 17.54 15.92
CA SER A 246 21.54 16.44 14.99
C SER A 246 20.23 15.69 15.27
N ARG A 247 19.56 15.97 16.40
CA ARG A 247 18.28 15.33 16.74
C ARG A 247 17.18 15.75 15.76
N PRO A 248 16.33 14.84 15.29
CA PRO A 248 15.13 15.18 14.52
C PRO A 248 14.22 16.17 15.26
N LEU A 249 13.38 16.87 14.51
CA LEU A 249 12.26 17.62 15.04
C LEU A 249 11.14 16.65 15.40
N HIS A 250 10.64 16.72 16.64
CA HIS A 250 9.43 16.01 17.04
C HIS A 250 8.21 16.83 16.62
N LEU A 251 7.42 16.28 15.70
CA LEU A 251 6.18 16.85 15.21
C LEU A 251 5.01 16.00 15.68
N ARG A 252 3.87 16.64 15.91
CA ARG A 252 2.59 15.95 16.08
C ARG A 252 1.60 16.41 15.02
N VAL A 253 1.11 15.45 14.25
CA VAL A 253 0.09 15.64 13.22
C VAL A 253 -1.25 15.16 13.78
N ARG A 254 -2.28 16.00 13.76
CA ARG A 254 -3.63 15.67 14.20
C ARG A 254 -4.58 15.81 13.02
N LEU A 255 -5.24 14.71 12.65
CA LEU A 255 -6.36 14.78 11.72
C LEU A 255 -7.55 15.35 12.47
N GLU A 256 -8.13 16.43 11.97
CA GLU A 256 -9.22 17.15 12.66
C GLU A 256 -10.59 16.82 12.08
N GLN A 257 -10.73 16.83 10.75
CA GLN A 257 -12.03 16.71 10.09
C GLN A 257 -11.91 16.20 8.65
N LEU A 258 -12.82 15.31 8.26
CA LEU A 258 -13.15 14.98 6.88
C LEU A 258 -14.47 15.68 6.51
N LEU A 259 -14.49 16.49 5.45
CA LEU A 259 -15.72 16.96 4.81
C LEU A 259 -15.98 16.10 3.59
N VAL A 260 -17.07 15.35 3.60
CA VAL A 260 -17.58 14.59 2.46
C VAL A 260 -18.51 15.50 1.68
N ARG A 261 -18.22 15.72 0.40
CA ARG A 261 -19.02 16.58 -0.49
C ARG A 261 -20.02 15.73 -1.26
N ARG A 262 -19.55 14.61 -1.78
CA ARG A 262 -20.34 13.53 -2.35
C ARG A 262 -20.00 12.26 -1.62
N ALA A 263 -21.03 11.58 -1.17
CA ALA A 263 -20.92 10.27 -0.59
C ALA A 263 -20.61 9.23 -1.66
N MET A 264 -20.82 9.54 -2.95
CA MET A 264 -20.59 8.67 -4.12
C MET A 264 -21.67 7.59 -4.32
N ASP A 265 -22.57 7.44 -3.34
CA ASP A 265 -23.82 6.69 -3.48
C ASP A 265 -25.11 7.53 -3.43
N PRO A 266 -26.16 7.18 -4.20
CA PRO A 266 -26.26 6.02 -5.11
C PRO A 266 -25.68 6.27 -6.52
N SER A 267 -25.66 5.23 -7.36
CA SER A 267 -25.30 5.33 -8.79
C SER A 267 -26.52 5.43 -9.73
N CYS A 268 -26.31 5.94 -10.95
CA CYS A 268 -27.27 5.87 -12.05
C CYS A 268 -27.22 4.52 -12.76
N THR A 269 -28.33 4.04 -13.32
CA THR A 269 -28.33 2.80 -14.11
C THR A 269 -27.73 3.01 -15.50
N VAL A 270 -27.20 1.96 -16.12
CA VAL A 270 -26.66 2.00 -17.50
C VAL A 270 -27.70 2.49 -18.53
N THR A 271 -28.99 2.22 -18.29
CA THR A 271 -30.08 2.64 -19.19
C THR A 271 -30.63 4.04 -18.89
N GLN A 272 -30.22 4.65 -17.76
CA GLN A 272 -30.62 6.01 -17.36
C GLN A 272 -29.40 6.78 -16.83
N PRO A 273 -28.39 7.07 -17.67
CA PRO A 273 -27.15 7.71 -17.24
C PRO A 273 -27.33 9.14 -16.71
N ASP A 274 -28.38 9.85 -17.14
CA ASP A 274 -28.67 11.24 -16.75
C ASP A 274 -29.64 11.33 -15.55
N CYS A 275 -29.65 10.33 -14.66
CA CYS A 275 -30.49 10.33 -13.46
C CYS A 275 -29.99 11.36 -12.43
N PRO A 276 -30.76 11.75 -11.41
CA PRO A 276 -30.31 12.72 -10.39
C PRO A 276 -28.99 12.37 -9.68
N ALA A 277 -28.61 11.09 -9.65
CA ALA A 277 -27.40 10.59 -9.01
C ALA A 277 -26.12 10.71 -9.87
N HIS A 278 -26.18 11.20 -11.11
CA HIS A 278 -25.00 11.36 -11.99
C HIS A 278 -23.92 12.33 -11.44
N VAL A 279 -24.23 13.04 -10.36
CA VAL A 279 -23.31 13.94 -9.65
C VAL A 279 -22.57 13.25 -8.51
N GLU A 280 -22.98 12.04 -8.15
CA GLU A 280 -22.34 11.22 -7.10
C GLU A 280 -21.14 10.48 -7.66
N THR A 281 -21.32 9.71 -8.74
CA THR A 281 -20.28 8.88 -9.34
C THR A 281 -20.30 8.93 -10.88
N THR A 282 -19.15 8.73 -11.52
CA THR A 282 -19.03 8.49 -12.96
C THR A 282 -19.26 7.02 -13.34
N GLN A 283 -19.32 6.11 -12.37
CA GLN A 283 -19.60 4.70 -12.61
C GLN A 283 -21.11 4.49 -12.73
N LEU A 284 -21.54 3.80 -13.78
CA LEU A 284 -22.95 3.54 -14.07
C LEU A 284 -23.29 2.07 -13.82
N GLY A 285 -24.48 1.79 -13.30
CA GLY A 285 -24.99 0.43 -13.16
C GLY A 285 -24.59 -0.26 -11.87
N GLN A 286 -23.95 0.45 -10.93
CA GLN A 286 -23.83 -0.07 -9.57
C GLN A 286 -25.20 -0.12 -8.91
N VAL A 287 -25.38 -1.09 -8.03
CA VAL A 287 -26.56 -1.20 -7.17
C VAL A 287 -26.13 -0.79 -5.77
N THR A 288 -26.11 0.50 -5.49
CA THR A 288 -25.66 1.06 -4.21
C THR A 288 -26.69 1.99 -3.59
N GLN A 289 -26.62 2.18 -2.27
CA GLN A 289 -27.57 3.00 -1.53
C GLN A 289 -26.88 3.89 -0.50
N ALA A 290 -27.23 5.18 -0.48
CA ALA A 290 -26.76 6.07 0.58
C ALA A 290 -27.13 5.55 1.99
N PRO A 291 -26.25 5.70 2.99
CA PRO A 291 -24.98 6.45 2.97
C PRO A 291 -23.82 5.62 2.39
N GLY A 292 -22.92 6.25 1.63
CA GLY A 292 -21.72 5.56 1.13
C GLY A 292 -20.80 5.06 2.25
N GLU A 293 -20.14 3.95 1.99
CA GLU A 293 -19.28 3.22 2.93
C GLU A 293 -17.79 3.45 2.62
N TRP A 294 -17.16 4.39 3.32
CA TRP A 294 -15.80 4.80 3.01
C TRP A 294 -14.74 4.15 3.88
N ALA A 295 -13.80 3.42 3.28
CA ALA A 295 -12.51 3.11 3.91
C ALA A 295 -11.54 4.29 3.70
N LEU A 296 -10.96 4.81 4.80
CA LEU A 296 -9.99 5.92 4.76
C LEU A 296 -8.62 5.47 5.25
N TYR A 297 -7.64 5.54 4.35
CA TYR A 297 -6.24 5.27 4.59
C TYR A 297 -5.47 6.58 4.69
N VAL A 298 -4.46 6.62 5.55
CA VAL A 298 -3.56 7.76 5.65
C VAL A 298 -2.10 7.32 5.78
N ASP A 299 -1.23 8.10 5.14
CA ASP A 299 0.22 8.04 5.28
C ASP A 299 0.69 9.39 5.83
N VAL A 300 1.38 9.35 6.98
CA VAL A 300 1.97 10.53 7.61
C VAL A 300 3.48 10.32 7.75
N GLY A 301 4.22 10.72 6.73
CA GLY A 301 5.68 10.57 6.66
C GLY A 301 6.14 9.13 6.81
N GLY A 302 5.44 8.19 6.17
CA GLY A 302 5.74 6.76 6.15
C GLY A 302 5.03 5.96 7.23
N ILE A 303 4.20 6.63 8.03
CA ILE A 303 3.34 5.98 9.04
C ILE A 303 1.96 5.75 8.42
N TRP A 304 1.71 4.52 8.00
CA TRP A 304 0.46 4.08 7.40
C TRP A 304 -0.56 3.57 8.43
N THR A 305 -1.84 3.84 8.22
CA THR A 305 -2.95 3.28 9.01
C THR A 305 -4.29 3.50 8.30
N HIS A 306 -5.30 2.68 8.63
CA HIS A 306 -6.68 3.12 8.51
C HIS A 306 -7.00 4.21 9.55
N VAL A 307 -7.89 5.13 9.18
CA VAL A 307 -8.57 5.99 10.13
C VAL A 307 -9.77 5.23 10.68
N LEU A 308 -9.91 5.19 12.01
CA LEU A 308 -11.00 4.48 12.67
C LEU A 308 -12.27 5.35 12.80
N PRO A 309 -13.48 4.76 12.74
CA PRO A 309 -13.75 3.33 12.46
C PRO A 309 -13.33 2.93 11.02
N LEU A 310 -13.01 1.65 10.80
CA LEU A 310 -12.43 1.15 9.54
C LEU A 310 -13.24 1.54 8.30
N VAL A 311 -14.57 1.60 8.46
CA VAL A 311 -15.50 2.07 7.43
C VAL A 311 -16.34 3.20 8.01
N LEU A 312 -16.37 4.33 7.31
CA LEU A 312 -17.16 5.51 7.61
C LEU A 312 -18.44 5.47 6.78
N ARG A 313 -19.61 5.47 7.42
CA ARG A 313 -20.88 5.69 6.71
C ARG A 313 -21.12 7.19 6.56
N VAL A 314 -21.05 7.68 5.33
CA VAL A 314 -21.03 9.10 5.03
C VAL A 314 -22.16 9.54 4.11
N ARG A 315 -22.59 10.79 4.30
CA ARG A 315 -23.58 11.47 3.45
C ARG A 315 -22.98 12.73 2.86
N ASP A 316 -23.60 13.20 1.79
CA ASP A 316 -23.33 14.50 1.20
C ASP A 316 -23.31 15.64 2.22
N GLY A 317 -22.27 16.46 2.14
CA GLY A 317 -22.05 17.58 3.04
C GLY A 317 -21.65 17.20 4.47
N GLN A 318 -21.56 15.90 4.81
CA GLN A 318 -21.24 15.46 6.17
C GLN A 318 -19.83 15.88 6.57
N ARG A 319 -19.72 16.32 7.82
CA ARG A 319 -18.43 16.59 8.48
C ARG A 319 -18.17 15.53 9.53
N VAL A 320 -17.22 14.65 9.24
CA VAL A 320 -16.75 13.63 10.18
C VAL A 320 -15.61 14.22 10.99
N ARG A 321 -15.74 14.23 12.32
CA ARG A 321 -14.66 14.63 13.22
C ARG A 321 -13.67 13.49 13.34
N LEU A 322 -12.40 13.77 13.11
CA LEU A 322 -11.32 12.80 13.23
C LEU A 322 -10.58 13.02 14.55
N HIS A 323 -10.20 11.91 15.19
CA HIS A 323 -9.52 11.90 16.49
C HIS A 323 -8.19 11.14 16.43
N ARG A 324 -7.53 11.14 15.27
CA ARG A 324 -6.26 10.46 15.05
C ARG A 324 -5.10 11.45 15.14
N ALA A 325 -4.07 11.07 15.91
CA ALA A 325 -2.84 11.82 16.02
C ALA A 325 -1.64 10.91 15.75
N PHE A 326 -0.59 11.50 15.18
CA PHE A 326 0.66 10.84 14.83
C PHE A 326 1.80 11.64 15.44
N ASP A 327 2.75 10.94 16.05
CA ASP A 327 4.04 11.50 16.43
C ASP A 327 5.05 11.13 15.34
N LEU A 328 5.73 12.15 14.80
CA LEU A 328 6.61 12.05 13.65
C LEU A 328 7.94 12.72 13.97
N TYR A 329 9.05 12.04 13.67
CA TYR A 329 10.40 12.57 13.80
C TYR A 329 10.98 12.92 12.43
N VAL A 330 11.20 14.21 12.18
CA VAL A 330 11.67 14.70 10.88
C VAL A 330 13.07 15.29 11.01
N PRO A 331 14.08 14.81 10.27
CA PRO A 331 15.38 15.46 10.26
C PRO A 331 15.28 16.94 9.83
N ARG A 332 16.09 17.81 10.43
CA ARG A 332 16.05 19.25 10.14
C ARG A 332 16.27 19.50 8.64
N GLY A 333 15.40 20.30 8.03
CA GLY A 333 15.47 20.67 6.62
C GLY A 333 14.98 19.60 5.64
N ARG A 334 14.48 18.46 6.12
CA ARG A 334 13.85 17.46 5.26
C ARG A 334 12.35 17.70 5.14
N SER A 335 11.82 17.52 3.94
CA SER A 335 10.39 17.41 3.68
C SER A 335 9.86 16.06 4.16
N TRP A 336 8.56 16.02 4.39
CA TRP A 336 7.75 14.83 4.65
C TRP A 336 6.38 15.07 4.02
N ARG A 337 5.57 14.02 3.81
CA ARG A 337 4.25 14.15 3.19
C ARG A 337 3.13 13.70 4.12
N LEU A 338 1.94 14.25 3.89
CA LEU A 338 0.68 13.64 4.30
C LEU A 338 -0.04 13.19 3.04
N ALA A 339 -0.44 11.92 2.98
CA ALA A 339 -1.35 11.42 1.96
C ALA A 339 -2.59 10.79 2.61
N ALA A 340 -3.71 10.85 1.89
CA ALA A 340 -4.93 10.17 2.28
C ALA A 340 -5.60 9.58 1.05
N PHE A 341 -6.06 8.34 1.17
CA PHE A 341 -6.71 7.59 0.11
C PHE A 341 -8.06 7.11 0.64
N THR A 342 -9.09 7.25 -0.19
CA THR A 342 -10.45 6.80 0.13
C THR A 342 -10.92 5.81 -0.91
N ARG A 343 -11.75 4.88 -0.47
CA ARG A 343 -12.46 3.88 -1.28
C ARG A 343 -13.88 3.75 -0.77
N GLU A 344 -14.81 3.51 -1.68
CA GLU A 344 -16.13 3.00 -1.32
C GLU A 344 -16.09 1.49 -1.10
N CYS A 345 -17.25 0.90 -0.82
CA CYS A 345 -17.41 -0.49 -0.45
C CYS A 345 -18.65 -1.07 -1.14
N ASP A 346 -18.69 -0.94 -2.46
CA ASP A 346 -19.85 -1.25 -3.29
C ASP A 346 -19.98 -2.78 -3.50
N PHE A 347 -18.89 -3.52 -3.31
CA PHE A 347 -18.89 -4.98 -3.32
C PHE A 347 -19.25 -5.59 -1.96
N GLY A 348 -20.57 -5.71 -1.72
CA GLY A 348 -21.09 -6.23 -0.46
C GLY A 348 -20.90 -7.73 -0.21
N HIS A 349 -20.69 -8.55 -1.25
CA HIS A 349 -20.37 -9.99 -1.30
C HIS A 349 -20.60 -10.53 -2.73
N PRO A 350 -20.06 -11.70 -3.14
CA PRO A 350 -19.15 -12.62 -2.44
C PRO A 350 -17.69 -12.14 -2.44
N THR A 351 -16.77 -12.99 -1.98
CA THR A 351 -15.29 -12.88 -2.12
C THR A 351 -14.75 -14.21 -2.67
N PHE A 352 -13.49 -14.27 -3.14
CA PHE A 352 -12.88 -15.50 -3.67
C PHE A 352 -13.02 -16.69 -2.70
N SER A 353 -12.77 -16.47 -1.40
CA SER A 353 -12.83 -17.54 -0.40
C SER A 353 -14.21 -17.69 0.26
N SER A 354 -15.21 -16.85 -0.05
CA SER A 354 -16.51 -16.90 0.64
C SER A 354 -17.68 -16.24 -0.08
N ASP A 355 -18.79 -16.98 -0.20
CA ASP A 355 -20.07 -16.47 -0.73
C ASP A 355 -20.81 -15.49 0.21
N THR A 356 -20.28 -15.24 1.40
CA THR A 356 -21.00 -14.53 2.48
C THR A 356 -20.22 -13.39 3.10
N ARG A 357 -19.02 -13.11 2.58
CA ARG A 357 -18.15 -12.03 3.05
C ARG A 357 -17.98 -11.00 1.94
N ALA A 358 -17.78 -9.76 2.35
CA ALA A 358 -17.30 -8.67 1.52
C ALA A 358 -15.77 -8.62 1.57
N VAL A 359 -15.18 -7.92 0.60
CA VAL A 359 -13.76 -7.58 0.58
C VAL A 359 -13.42 -6.80 1.85
N TYR A 360 -12.40 -7.21 2.60
CA TYR A 360 -11.97 -6.45 3.78
C TYR A 360 -11.43 -5.06 3.39
N PRO A 361 -11.78 -3.97 4.11
CA PRO A 361 -12.49 -3.92 5.39
C PRO A 361 -14.01 -3.68 5.27
N CYS A 362 -14.58 -3.82 4.08
CA CYS A 362 -15.96 -3.48 3.79
C CYS A 362 -16.96 -4.32 4.59
N PRO A 363 -18.11 -3.73 4.97
CA PRO A 363 -19.18 -4.47 5.60
C PRO A 363 -19.88 -5.34 4.54
N ARG A 364 -20.52 -6.42 5.00
CA ARG A 364 -21.48 -7.12 4.16
C ARG A 364 -22.66 -6.19 3.85
N SER A 365 -22.95 -6.02 2.56
CA SER A 365 -24.11 -5.27 2.06
C SER A 365 -24.81 -6.07 0.94
N ALA A 366 -25.95 -5.57 0.46
CA ALA A 366 -26.62 -6.11 -0.72
C ALA A 366 -26.18 -5.39 -2.01
N GLU A 367 -25.10 -4.60 -1.91
CA GLU A 367 -24.65 -3.77 -3.00
C GLU A 367 -23.82 -4.56 -3.99
N PHE A 368 -23.81 -4.05 -5.22
CA PHE A 368 -23.07 -4.62 -6.32
C PHE A 368 -22.31 -3.50 -7.05
N GLY A 369 -20.98 -3.54 -6.96
CA GLY A 369 -20.07 -2.61 -7.63
C GLY A 369 -20.05 -2.77 -9.15
N HIS A 370 -19.25 -1.95 -9.81
CA HIS A 370 -19.07 -2.02 -11.27
C HIS A 370 -18.00 -3.05 -11.62
N PRO A 371 -18.07 -3.73 -12.79
CA PRO A 371 -17.01 -4.65 -13.25
C PRO A 371 -15.58 -4.07 -13.37
N VAL A 372 -15.38 -2.76 -13.14
CA VAL A 372 -14.07 -2.09 -13.19
C VAL A 372 -13.58 -1.62 -11.82
N GLY A 373 -14.25 -2.06 -10.75
CA GLY A 373 -13.94 -1.75 -9.35
C GLY A 373 -14.95 -0.84 -8.66
N ASP A 374 -14.73 -0.61 -7.37
CA ASP A 374 -15.52 0.31 -6.54
C ASP A 374 -15.34 1.76 -6.95
N ASP A 375 -16.21 2.60 -6.39
CA ASP A 375 -16.05 4.03 -6.40
C ASP A 375 -14.78 4.51 -5.68
N ARG A 376 -14.14 5.49 -6.32
CA ARG A 376 -12.88 6.11 -5.93
C ARG A 376 -13.14 7.59 -5.70
N PRO A 377 -13.43 8.04 -4.48
CA PRO A 377 -13.65 9.47 -4.19
C PRO A 377 -12.41 10.36 -4.45
N GLY A 378 -11.26 9.75 -4.72
CA GLY A 378 -9.98 10.38 -5.02
C GLY A 378 -8.94 10.14 -3.93
N TYR A 379 -7.83 10.85 -4.04
CA TYR A 379 -6.78 10.88 -3.03
C TYR A 379 -6.31 12.32 -2.81
N LEU A 380 -5.55 12.58 -1.74
CA LEU A 380 -4.75 13.80 -1.62
C LEU A 380 -3.35 13.44 -1.17
N ALA A 381 -2.37 14.22 -1.61
CA ALA A 381 -1.00 14.14 -1.14
C ALA A 381 -0.40 15.54 -1.10
N VAL A 382 0.17 15.92 0.04
CA VAL A 382 0.66 17.28 0.29
C VAL A 382 1.94 17.27 1.10
N ALA A 383 2.80 18.26 0.85
CA ALA A 383 3.99 18.49 1.66
C ALA A 383 3.60 18.95 3.07
N GLY A 384 4.20 18.33 4.08
CA GLY A 384 3.96 18.62 5.48
C GLY A 384 4.55 19.96 5.94
N ARG A 385 3.75 20.77 6.64
CA ARG A 385 4.13 22.09 7.16
C ARG A 385 3.53 22.32 8.54
N LEU A 386 4.17 23.12 9.40
CA LEU A 386 3.61 23.54 10.69
C LEU A 386 2.32 24.35 10.49
N GLY A 387 1.41 24.29 11.46
CA GLY A 387 0.15 25.03 11.44
C GLY A 387 -1.07 24.17 11.11
N ARG A 388 -2.20 24.83 10.83
CA ARG A 388 -3.46 24.18 10.46
C ARG A 388 -3.65 24.27 8.95
N HIS A 389 -4.04 23.16 8.34
CA HIS A 389 -4.13 23.02 6.88
C HIS A 389 -5.39 22.28 6.48
N SER A 390 -5.77 22.43 5.21
CA SER A 390 -6.81 21.63 4.58
C SER A 390 -6.53 21.47 3.09
N ALA A 391 -6.81 20.30 2.52
CA ALA A 391 -6.67 20.02 1.10
C ALA A 391 -7.86 19.20 0.59
N ASN A 392 -8.25 19.48 -0.65
CA ASN A 392 -9.27 18.71 -1.36
C ASN A 392 -8.64 17.47 -1.99
N ALA A 393 -9.46 16.44 -2.20
CA ALA A 393 -9.08 15.30 -3.02
C ALA A 393 -8.87 15.69 -4.49
N SER A 394 -7.94 15.01 -5.14
CA SER A 394 -7.72 15.04 -6.59
C SER A 394 -8.87 14.34 -7.31
N LEU A 395 -9.19 14.84 -8.50
CA LEU A 395 -10.08 14.17 -9.45
C LEU A 395 -9.33 13.21 -10.39
N GLU A 396 -8.00 13.23 -10.36
CA GLU A 396 -7.16 12.35 -11.17
C GLU A 396 -7.35 10.89 -10.74
N GLY A 397 -7.72 10.03 -11.69
CA GLY A 397 -7.96 8.60 -11.46
C GLY A 397 -9.14 8.29 -10.53
N SER A 398 -9.95 9.29 -10.19
CA SER A 398 -11.12 9.16 -9.33
C SER A 398 -12.38 8.92 -10.17
N THR A 399 -13.41 8.36 -9.55
CA THR A 399 -14.76 8.24 -10.13
C THR A 399 -15.65 9.38 -9.68
N CYS A 400 -15.09 10.37 -8.97
CA CYS A 400 -15.78 11.57 -8.55
C CYS A 400 -16.10 12.43 -9.78
N PRO A 401 -17.37 12.75 -10.07
CA PRO A 401 -17.72 13.48 -11.28
C PRO A 401 -17.01 14.83 -11.39
N PRO A 402 -16.57 15.25 -12.59
CA PRO A 402 -15.89 16.55 -12.79
C PRO A 402 -16.71 17.78 -12.38
N SER A 403 -18.04 17.63 -12.28
CA SER A 403 -18.94 18.65 -11.70
C SER A 403 -18.56 19.00 -10.26
N ASN A 404 -17.93 18.07 -9.53
CA ASN A 404 -17.37 18.26 -8.20
C ASN A 404 -15.94 18.83 -8.28
N THR A 405 -15.82 20.06 -8.83
CA THR A 405 -14.54 20.76 -9.08
C THR A 405 -13.58 20.92 -7.88
N ARG A 406 -14.03 20.57 -6.66
CA ARG A 406 -13.24 20.61 -5.42
C ARG A 406 -13.04 19.20 -4.83
N GLY A 407 -13.08 18.17 -5.66
CA GLY A 407 -13.02 16.76 -5.26
C GLY A 407 -14.28 16.32 -4.50
N CYS A 408 -14.38 15.04 -4.21
CA CYS A 408 -15.50 14.49 -3.44
C CYS A 408 -15.31 14.62 -1.93
N TYR A 409 -14.09 14.95 -1.47
CA TYR A 409 -13.85 15.27 -0.06
C TYR A 409 -12.75 16.32 0.16
N ARG A 410 -12.70 16.81 1.41
CA ARG A 410 -11.61 17.66 1.93
C ARG A 410 -11.18 17.18 3.31
N LEU A 411 -9.89 16.95 3.49
CA LEU A 411 -9.29 16.64 4.79
C LEU A 411 -8.73 17.91 5.45
N THR A 412 -8.87 18.03 6.77
CA THR A 412 -8.32 19.12 7.60
C THR A 412 -7.46 18.53 8.69
N TRP A 413 -6.26 19.06 8.89
CA TRP A 413 -5.29 18.59 9.88
C TRP A 413 -4.51 19.74 10.51
N ARG A 414 -3.81 19.44 11.60
CA ARG A 414 -2.91 20.37 12.30
C ARG A 414 -1.59 19.72 12.61
N VAL A 415 -0.50 20.45 12.36
CA VAL A 415 0.86 20.04 12.69
C VAL A 415 1.41 21.01 13.73
N VAL A 416 1.88 20.47 14.86
CA VAL A 416 2.57 21.22 15.89
C VAL A 416 3.95 20.62 16.12
N ARG A 417 4.90 21.47 16.51
CA ARG A 417 6.20 21.01 17.01
C ARG A 417 6.07 20.71 18.50
N LEU A 418 6.59 19.58 18.92
CA LEU A 418 6.69 19.18 20.32
C LEU A 418 8.10 19.46 20.87
N PRO A 419 8.26 19.51 22.21
CA PRO A 419 9.54 19.76 22.87
C PRO A 419 10.67 18.81 22.48
#